data_AF-A0A8X7NRX0-F1
#
_entry.id   AF-A0A8X7NRX0-F1
#
_cell.length_a   1.000
_cell.length_b   1.000
_cell.length_c   1.000
_cell.angle_alpha   90.00
_cell.angle_beta   90.00
_cell.angle_gamma   90.00
#
_symmetry.space_group_name_H-M   'P 1'
#
loop_
_entity.id
_entity.type
_entity.pdbx_description
1 polymer ?
#
loop_
_entity_poly.entity_id
_entity_poly.type
_entity_poly.pdbx_seq_one_letter_code
_entity_poly.pdbx_strand_id
1 'polypeptide(L)'
;MDVLQKEVYEATPPVSRIAAKASVKKLSHPPSPAPSSSLDPPSREFYEGCYVVEPWSSTSRGTYGGDLICQGLNAAWQSVINRAAPTSNKTNNSNGSSNDGASFQPHSLHAYFVRAGSTESVMRWEVLKVSDSRNFANRCVLGYQSHNNSLVVTLQVSFTKDNCQIAKQRQFEQQVASGTMPKSWPVVFKRHPGPMFYQYRDNLHRLDIRTRYYGGHLTHGIPQEYYEPSDDFNLATTGDQERGFFVKINDDLGARIPNKDERDGGYGSNANGGGVGTDAGAPSATELIRRKYLALAYASDAFWAATWIKALGLPMGTTTAANVSLDHTLYFHDSNFELGRATKSTDDSNDNSNNSSNSDNNWLYLETQFVSMGNNRVLAIVNFYTLANDGKLIATVVQEMYGFVPKDVADKSRQLHDKVDNKGKLKSGVDAKL
;
A
#
# COMPACT_ATOMS: atom_id res chain seq x y z
N MET A 1 -4.64 4.23 -21.84
CA MET A 1 -5.54 3.17 -21.32
C MET A 1 -5.41 1.88 -22.12
N ASP A 2 -5.62 1.91 -23.43
CA ASP A 2 -5.52 0.72 -24.32
C ASP A 2 -4.16 -0.01 -24.23
N VAL A 3 -3.08 0.76 -24.09
CA VAL A 3 -1.72 0.24 -23.89
C VAL A 3 -1.61 -0.59 -22.60
N LEU A 4 -2.07 -0.05 -21.47
CA LEU A 4 -2.09 -0.79 -20.19
C LEU A 4 -3.04 -1.99 -20.22
N GLN A 5 -4.20 -1.84 -20.86
CA GLN A 5 -5.17 -2.92 -21.05
C GLN A 5 -4.49 -4.14 -21.70
N LYS A 6 -3.79 -3.90 -22.82
CA LYS A 6 -3.04 -4.93 -23.56
C LYS A 6 -1.87 -5.51 -22.77
N GLU A 7 -1.09 -4.66 -22.10
CA GLU A 7 0.19 -5.04 -21.47
C GLU A 7 0.06 -5.63 -20.06
N VAL A 8 -1.01 -5.32 -19.35
CA VAL A 8 -1.18 -5.70 -17.94
C VAL A 8 -2.35 -6.66 -17.77
N TYR A 9 -3.47 -6.39 -18.45
CA TYR A 9 -4.70 -7.15 -18.23
C TYR A 9 -4.86 -8.31 -19.21
N GLU A 10 -4.40 -8.15 -20.46
CA GLU A 10 -4.50 -9.14 -21.55
C GLU A 10 -3.18 -9.89 -21.81
N ALA A 11 -2.13 -9.58 -21.05
CA ALA A 11 -0.81 -10.15 -21.24
C ALA A 11 -0.81 -11.68 -21.14
N THR A 12 -0.20 -12.32 -22.14
CA THR A 12 -0.01 -13.77 -22.20
C THR A 12 1.49 -14.08 -22.41
N PRO A 13 2.17 -14.79 -21.49
CA PRO A 13 1.65 -15.29 -20.21
C PRO A 13 1.35 -14.13 -19.23
N PRO A 14 0.52 -14.37 -18.20
CA PRO A 14 0.16 -13.36 -17.19
C PRO A 14 1.36 -12.69 -16.53
N VAL A 15 1.16 -11.46 -16.06
CA VAL A 15 2.19 -10.60 -15.46
C VAL A 15 1.80 -10.21 -14.04
N SER A 16 2.78 -9.78 -13.23
CA SER A 16 2.48 -9.12 -11.96
C SER A 16 1.90 -7.73 -12.25
N ARG A 17 0.60 -7.58 -12.03
CA ARG A 17 -0.14 -6.38 -12.46
C ARG A 17 0.22 -5.16 -11.64
N ILE A 18 0.32 -5.30 -10.32
CA ILE A 18 0.65 -4.19 -9.44
C ILE A 18 2.11 -3.78 -9.65
N ALA A 19 3.04 -4.75 -9.79
CA ALA A 19 4.43 -4.42 -10.06
C ALA A 19 4.61 -3.76 -11.45
N ALA A 20 3.85 -4.18 -12.46
CA ALA A 20 3.82 -3.53 -13.77
C ALA A 20 3.30 -2.09 -13.66
N LYS A 21 2.19 -1.85 -12.96
CA LYS A 21 1.62 -0.51 -12.74
C LYS A 21 2.53 0.39 -11.90
N ALA A 22 3.29 -0.19 -10.96
CA ALA A 22 4.26 0.51 -10.13
C ALA A 22 5.56 0.85 -10.87
N SER A 23 5.78 0.31 -12.07
CA SER A 23 7.06 0.42 -12.77
C SER A 23 7.37 1.86 -13.17
N VAL A 24 8.65 2.21 -13.03
CA VAL A 24 9.18 3.54 -13.35
C VAL A 24 10.49 3.40 -14.15
N LYS A 25 10.73 4.33 -15.08
CA LYS A 25 11.97 4.42 -15.88
C LYS A 25 12.72 5.69 -15.49
N LYS A 26 13.98 5.56 -15.10
CA LYS A 26 14.86 6.72 -14.85
C LYS A 26 15.09 7.46 -16.17
N LEU A 27 14.91 8.78 -16.15
CA LEU A 27 15.17 9.65 -17.29
C LEU A 27 16.63 10.12 -17.24
N SER A 28 17.27 10.17 -18.40
CA SER A 28 18.68 10.59 -18.53
C SER A 28 18.86 12.10 -18.43
N HIS A 29 17.82 12.88 -18.72
CA HIS A 29 17.82 14.34 -18.70
C HIS A 29 16.54 14.86 -18.03
N PRO A 30 16.55 16.08 -17.46
CA PRO A 30 15.34 16.73 -17.01
C PRO A 30 14.34 16.83 -18.19
N PRO A 31 13.05 16.54 -17.96
CA PRO A 31 12.03 16.71 -18.98
C PRO A 31 11.89 18.19 -19.36
N SER A 32 11.61 18.45 -20.65
CA SER A 32 11.43 19.81 -21.17
C SER A 32 10.00 20.32 -20.91
N PRO A 33 9.80 21.58 -20.49
CA PRO A 33 10.82 22.59 -20.19
C PRO A 33 11.46 22.38 -18.80
N ALA A 34 12.76 22.64 -18.70
CA ALA A 34 13.49 22.55 -17.44
C ALA A 34 12.95 23.58 -16.41
N PRO A 35 12.89 23.23 -15.11
CA PRO A 35 12.51 24.18 -14.07
C PRO A 35 13.50 25.36 -14.02
N SER A 36 12.99 26.58 -13.89
CA SER A 36 13.70 27.85 -14.08
C SER A 36 14.65 28.28 -12.94
N SER A 37 15.10 27.38 -12.06
CA SER A 37 15.90 27.77 -10.89
C SER A 37 17.41 27.62 -11.10
N SER A 38 18.16 28.71 -10.91
CA SER A 38 19.62 28.84 -11.06
C SER A 38 20.45 28.46 -9.82
N LEU A 39 19.90 27.69 -8.89
CA LEU A 39 20.64 27.14 -7.76
C LEU A 39 21.03 25.71 -8.12
N ASP A 40 22.28 25.31 -7.88
CA ASP A 40 22.72 23.91 -8.01
C ASP A 40 21.68 23.01 -7.31
N PRO A 41 20.81 22.32 -8.07
CA PRO A 41 19.69 21.67 -7.45
C PRO A 41 20.25 20.50 -6.63
N PRO A 42 19.76 20.27 -5.39
CA PRO A 42 20.07 19.04 -4.68
C PRO A 42 19.81 17.84 -5.61
N SER A 43 20.69 16.83 -5.59
CA SER A 43 20.70 15.74 -6.58
C SER A 43 19.29 15.21 -6.80
N ARG A 44 18.70 15.61 -7.94
CA ARG A 44 17.32 15.33 -8.29
C ARG A 44 17.33 14.33 -9.43
N GLU A 45 16.61 13.24 -9.23
CA GLU A 45 16.41 12.22 -10.25
C GLU A 45 15.00 12.32 -10.81
N PHE A 46 14.86 12.09 -12.11
CA PHE A 46 13.58 12.14 -12.80
C PHE A 46 13.21 10.75 -13.25
N TYR A 47 11.95 10.38 -13.07
CA TYR A 47 11.42 9.12 -13.52
C TYR A 47 10.11 9.32 -14.27
N GLU A 48 9.92 8.52 -15.31
CA GLU A 48 8.64 8.35 -15.99
C GLU A 48 7.97 7.08 -15.45
N GLY A 49 6.79 7.26 -14.89
CA GLY A 49 5.95 6.18 -14.37
C GLY A 49 5.00 5.62 -15.42
N CYS A 50 3.86 5.13 -14.95
CA CYS A 50 2.78 4.60 -15.78
C CYS A 50 1.53 5.49 -15.67
N TYR A 51 0.48 5.21 -16.43
CA TYR A 51 -0.81 5.88 -16.22
C TYR A 51 -1.36 5.50 -14.85
N VAL A 52 -2.05 6.43 -14.20
CA VAL A 52 -2.95 6.12 -13.10
C VAL A 52 -4.26 5.67 -13.71
N VAL A 53 -4.65 4.43 -13.42
CA VAL A 53 -5.44 3.70 -14.43
C VAL A 53 -6.93 3.83 -14.19
N GLU A 54 -7.37 4.00 -12.94
CA GLU A 54 -8.77 3.72 -12.64
C GLU A 54 -9.40 4.74 -11.70
N PRO A 55 -10.49 5.41 -12.11
CA PRO A 55 -11.44 5.92 -11.14
C PRO A 55 -12.08 4.74 -10.42
N TRP A 56 -12.30 4.86 -9.10
CA TRP A 56 -12.86 3.76 -8.30
C TRP A 56 -14.31 3.42 -8.69
N SER A 57 -15.00 4.32 -9.39
CA SER A 57 -16.30 4.12 -10.02
C SER A 57 -16.42 4.97 -11.29
N SER A 58 -17.37 4.66 -12.18
CA SER A 58 -17.60 5.44 -13.41
C SER A 58 -18.03 6.89 -13.16
N THR A 59 -18.45 7.23 -11.94
CA THR A 59 -18.86 8.60 -11.55
C THR A 59 -17.78 9.34 -10.76
N SER A 60 -16.65 8.71 -10.46
CA SER A 60 -15.57 9.31 -9.67
C SER A 60 -14.76 10.30 -10.50
N ARG A 61 -14.53 11.50 -9.95
CA ARG A 61 -13.83 12.61 -10.63
C ARG A 61 -12.29 12.48 -10.66
N GLY A 62 -11.72 11.41 -10.11
CA GLY A 62 -10.28 11.24 -9.98
C GLY A 62 -9.86 9.78 -9.97
N THR A 63 -8.56 9.55 -10.14
CA THR A 63 -7.96 8.22 -10.13
C THR A 63 -7.76 7.69 -8.71
N TYR A 64 -7.58 6.39 -8.59
CA TYR A 64 -7.21 5.72 -7.34
C TYR A 64 -5.90 6.25 -6.75
N GLY A 65 -5.89 6.62 -5.46
CA GLY A 65 -4.69 7.17 -4.81
C GLY A 65 -3.61 6.12 -4.54
N GLY A 66 -3.98 4.86 -4.31
CA GLY A 66 -3.03 3.76 -4.15
C GLY A 66 -2.10 3.55 -5.36
N ASP A 67 -2.54 3.90 -6.58
CA ASP A 67 -1.67 3.92 -7.76
C ASP A 67 -0.55 4.98 -7.63
N LEU A 68 -0.91 6.18 -7.16
CA LEU A 68 0.04 7.27 -6.93
C LEU A 68 1.03 6.94 -5.81
N ILE A 69 0.53 6.39 -4.69
CA ILE A 69 1.36 5.99 -3.55
C ILE A 69 2.36 4.91 -3.96
N CYS A 70 1.88 3.87 -4.65
CA CYS A 70 2.71 2.75 -5.08
C CYS A 70 3.79 3.16 -6.10
N GLN A 71 3.42 3.91 -7.14
CA GLN A 71 4.39 4.41 -8.13
C GLN A 71 5.41 5.39 -7.53
N GLY A 72 4.95 6.33 -6.70
CA GLY A 72 5.82 7.31 -6.05
C GLY A 72 6.81 6.67 -5.07
N LEU A 73 6.35 5.70 -4.28
CA LEU A 73 7.20 4.87 -3.43
C LEU A 73 8.27 4.15 -4.26
N ASN A 74 7.89 3.58 -5.41
CA ASN A 74 8.83 2.86 -6.26
C ASN A 74 9.88 3.77 -6.90
N ALA A 75 9.50 4.99 -7.31
CA ALA A 75 10.43 6.01 -7.79
C ALA A 75 11.46 6.38 -6.71
N ALA A 76 11.01 6.62 -5.48
CA ALA A 76 11.91 6.85 -4.35
C ALA A 76 12.85 5.66 -4.12
N TRP A 77 12.32 4.43 -4.12
CA TRP A 77 13.11 3.23 -3.83
C TRP A 77 14.17 2.98 -4.89
N GLN A 78 13.84 3.16 -6.18
CA GLN A 78 14.83 3.05 -7.26
C GLN A 78 16.00 4.01 -7.09
N SER A 79 15.77 5.23 -6.60
CA SER A 79 16.85 6.20 -6.33
C SER A 79 17.75 5.80 -5.15
N VAL A 80 17.26 4.94 -4.26
CA VAL A 80 18.04 4.38 -3.14
C VAL A 80 18.81 3.16 -3.60
N ILE A 81 18.18 2.26 -4.38
CA ILE A 81 18.83 1.06 -4.94
C ILE A 81 20.02 1.45 -5.81
N ASN A 82 19.92 2.53 -6.59
CA ASN A 82 20.97 2.97 -7.51
C ASN A 82 22.07 3.84 -6.85
N ARG A 83 22.08 3.97 -5.52
CA ARG A 83 23.09 4.79 -4.83
C ARG A 83 24.45 4.08 -4.82
N ALA A 84 25.52 4.81 -5.12
CA ALA A 84 26.86 4.29 -4.87
C ALA A 84 27.07 4.04 -3.36
N ALA A 85 27.72 2.93 -3.00
CA ALA A 85 28.11 2.66 -1.62
C ALA A 85 28.95 3.83 -1.07
N PRO A 86 28.82 4.19 0.22
CA PRO A 86 29.69 5.18 0.85
C PRO A 86 31.16 4.80 0.64
N THR A 87 31.96 5.73 0.14
CA THR A 87 33.41 5.60 -0.05
C THR A 87 34.12 5.59 1.30
N SER A 88 33.95 4.54 2.11
CA SER A 88 34.91 4.24 3.16
C SER A 88 36.11 3.56 2.50
N ASN A 89 37.28 4.23 2.47
CA ASN A 89 38.61 3.70 2.14
C ASN A 89 38.62 2.18 1.88
N LYS A 90 38.42 1.75 0.63
CA LYS A 90 38.70 0.39 0.20
C LYS A 90 39.99 0.42 -0.58
N THR A 91 41.05 -0.03 0.09
CA THR A 91 42.24 -0.58 -0.55
C THR A 91 41.82 -1.55 -1.65
N ASN A 92 42.42 -1.35 -2.81
CA ASN A 92 42.22 -2.12 -4.03
C ASN A 92 42.13 -3.62 -3.76
N ASN A 93 40.92 -4.17 -3.90
CA ASN A 93 40.75 -5.51 -4.43
C ASN A 93 39.50 -5.52 -5.30
N SER A 94 39.76 -5.65 -6.60
CA SER A 94 38.84 -5.78 -7.70
C SER A 94 37.91 -6.98 -7.53
N ASN A 95 36.63 -6.72 -7.27
CA ASN A 95 35.47 -7.43 -7.81
C ASN A 95 34.17 -6.79 -7.25
N GLY A 96 33.45 -6.05 -8.10
CA GLY A 96 32.08 -5.59 -7.87
C GLY A 96 31.92 -4.43 -6.88
N SER A 97 31.53 -3.26 -7.39
CA SER A 97 30.88 -2.22 -6.58
C SER A 97 29.66 -2.85 -5.88
N SER A 98 29.75 -3.11 -4.57
CA SER A 98 28.61 -3.65 -3.80
C SER A 98 27.61 -2.52 -3.65
N ASN A 99 26.57 -2.55 -4.46
CA ASN A 99 25.48 -1.58 -4.43
C ASN A 99 24.68 -1.75 -3.12
N ASP A 100 25.09 -1.04 -2.06
CA ASP A 100 24.52 -1.22 -0.72
C ASP A 100 23.05 -0.76 -0.61
N GLY A 101 22.58 0.00 -1.61
CA GLY A 101 21.20 0.45 -1.76
C GLY A 101 20.17 -0.68 -1.79
N ALA A 102 20.54 -1.86 -2.29
CA ALA A 102 19.63 -3.02 -2.37
C ALA A 102 19.21 -3.56 -0.99
N SER A 103 19.94 -3.23 0.08
CA SER A 103 19.60 -3.63 1.46
C SER A 103 18.56 -2.73 2.13
N PHE A 104 18.22 -1.60 1.50
CA PHE A 104 17.24 -0.65 2.04
C PHE A 104 15.82 -1.05 1.68
N GLN A 105 14.94 -0.93 2.67
CA GLN A 105 13.51 -1.15 2.52
C GLN A 105 12.76 0.05 3.12
N PRO A 106 11.62 0.46 2.57
CA PRO A 106 10.83 1.53 3.14
C PRO A 106 10.31 1.09 4.52
N HIS A 107 10.39 2.00 5.49
CA HIS A 107 9.75 1.79 6.80
C HIS A 107 8.65 2.82 7.06
N SER A 108 8.64 3.92 6.31
CA SER A 108 7.57 4.91 6.38
C SER A 108 7.46 5.72 5.08
N LEU A 109 6.25 6.16 4.79
CA LEU A 109 5.97 7.21 3.82
C LEU A 109 4.86 8.13 4.31
N HIS A 110 4.95 9.40 3.97
CA HIS A 110 3.91 10.42 4.18
C HIS A 110 3.58 11.04 2.83
N ALA A 111 2.30 11.21 2.52
CA ALA A 111 1.86 11.73 1.24
C ALA A 111 0.74 12.77 1.42
N TYR A 112 0.70 13.74 0.52
CA TYR A 112 -0.42 14.67 0.36
C TYR A 112 -0.94 14.60 -1.06
N PHE A 113 -2.25 14.42 -1.21
CA PHE A 113 -2.94 14.50 -2.50
C PHE A 113 -3.29 15.95 -2.78
N VAL A 114 -2.60 16.54 -3.75
CA VAL A 114 -2.70 17.98 -4.08
C VAL A 114 -3.83 18.24 -5.07
N ARG A 115 -4.00 17.34 -6.05
CA ARG A 115 -5.04 17.41 -7.09
C ARG A 115 -5.49 16.01 -7.49
N ALA A 116 -6.71 15.92 -8.01
CA ALA A 116 -7.19 14.69 -8.63
C ALA A 116 -6.27 14.26 -9.78
N GLY A 117 -5.90 12.98 -9.82
CA GLY A 117 -5.19 12.40 -10.95
C GLY A 117 -6.07 12.29 -12.20
N SER A 118 -5.43 12.20 -13.37
CA SER A 118 -6.06 12.03 -14.67
C SER A 118 -5.53 10.79 -15.37
N THR A 119 -6.39 10.13 -16.15
CA THR A 119 -6.03 8.97 -17.00
C THR A 119 -5.45 9.38 -18.36
N GLU A 120 -5.31 10.69 -18.63
CA GLU A 120 -4.88 11.22 -19.93
C GLU A 120 -3.37 11.04 -20.20
N SER A 121 -2.55 10.87 -19.17
CA SER A 121 -1.10 10.68 -19.33
C SER A 121 -0.46 9.83 -18.25
N VAL A 122 0.77 9.41 -18.50
CA VAL A 122 1.65 8.81 -17.50
C VAL A 122 2.06 9.82 -16.42
N MET A 123 2.45 9.30 -15.26
CA MET A 123 3.04 10.07 -14.18
C MET A 123 4.50 10.42 -14.46
N ARG A 124 4.91 11.63 -14.07
CA ARG A 124 6.30 12.08 -14.01
C ARG A 124 6.67 12.28 -12.55
N TRP A 125 7.76 11.66 -12.12
CA TRP A 125 8.21 11.70 -10.73
C TRP A 125 9.54 12.44 -10.62
N GLU A 126 9.59 13.43 -9.74
CA GLU A 126 10.83 14.09 -9.35
C GLU A 126 11.23 13.61 -7.97
N VAL A 127 12.38 12.95 -7.88
CA VAL A 127 12.90 12.40 -6.63
C VAL A 127 14.07 13.25 -6.17
N LEU A 128 13.85 13.98 -5.10
CA LEU A 128 14.86 14.73 -4.37
C LEU A 128 15.51 13.83 -3.31
N LYS A 129 16.83 13.65 -3.40
CA LYS A 129 17.60 13.06 -2.31
C LYS A 129 17.69 14.04 -1.14
N VAL A 130 17.14 13.64 0.00
CA VAL A 130 17.22 14.41 1.25
C VAL A 130 18.47 14.00 2.05
N SER A 131 18.69 12.69 2.22
CA SER A 131 19.88 12.18 2.92
C SER A 131 20.21 10.73 2.55
N ASP A 132 21.49 10.38 2.58
CA ASP A 132 21.96 8.99 2.59
C ASP A 132 22.90 8.77 3.77
N SER A 133 22.45 8.03 4.78
CA SER A 133 23.27 7.60 5.89
C SER A 133 23.60 6.11 5.79
N ARG A 134 24.33 5.60 6.79
CA ARG A 134 24.68 4.18 6.87
C ARG A 134 23.44 3.28 6.96
N ASN A 135 22.46 3.66 7.77
CA ASN A 135 21.29 2.83 8.10
C ASN A 135 19.97 3.39 7.57
N PHE A 136 19.89 4.69 7.31
CA PHE A 136 18.68 5.37 6.82
C PHE A 136 18.92 6.15 5.53
N ALA A 137 17.93 6.20 4.63
CA ALA A 137 17.93 7.05 3.45
C ALA A 137 16.58 7.74 3.31
N ASN A 138 16.57 9.03 3.01
CA ASN A 138 15.35 9.83 2.93
C ASN A 138 15.20 10.44 1.54
N ARG A 139 13.98 10.41 1.01
CA ARG A 139 13.61 10.98 -0.29
C ARG A 139 12.36 11.85 -0.16
N CYS A 140 12.36 12.96 -0.87
CA CYS A 140 11.15 13.74 -1.15
C CYS A 140 10.79 13.53 -2.61
N VAL A 141 9.52 13.25 -2.89
CA VAL A 141 9.02 12.90 -4.22
C VAL A 141 7.90 13.83 -4.61
N LEU A 142 7.94 14.36 -5.82
CA LEU A 142 6.87 15.14 -6.41
C LEU A 142 6.31 14.38 -7.61
N GLY A 143 5.00 14.15 -7.63
CA GLY A 143 4.30 13.45 -8.71
C GLY A 143 3.49 14.41 -9.56
N TYR A 144 3.81 14.48 -10.85
CA TYR A 144 3.19 15.36 -11.83
C TYR A 144 2.45 14.56 -12.90
N GLN A 145 1.34 15.11 -13.39
CA GLN A 145 0.69 14.67 -14.62
C GLN A 145 1.45 15.20 -15.83
N SER A 146 1.88 14.31 -16.73
CA SER A 146 2.77 14.70 -17.84
C SER A 146 2.11 15.61 -18.88
N HIS A 147 0.84 15.39 -19.23
CA HIS A 147 0.15 16.17 -20.27
C HIS A 147 0.00 17.66 -19.94
N ASN A 148 -0.10 18.03 -18.65
CA ASN A 148 -0.40 19.39 -18.22
C ASN A 148 0.57 19.92 -17.14
N ASN A 149 1.61 19.16 -16.81
CA ASN A 149 2.59 19.46 -15.77
C ASN A 149 1.98 19.82 -14.38
N SER A 150 0.80 19.30 -14.06
CA SER A 150 0.14 19.56 -12.77
C SER A 150 0.70 18.66 -11.68
N LEU A 151 1.14 19.26 -10.56
CA LEU A 151 1.46 18.52 -9.34
C LEU A 151 0.17 17.93 -8.75
N VAL A 152 0.14 16.61 -8.62
CA VAL A 152 -1.02 15.85 -8.10
C VAL A 152 -0.76 15.21 -6.74
N VAL A 153 0.48 14.87 -6.43
CA VAL A 153 0.84 14.23 -5.16
C VAL A 153 2.26 14.61 -4.73
N THR A 154 2.48 14.71 -3.44
CA THR A 154 3.83 14.81 -2.84
C THR A 154 4.03 13.67 -1.87
N LEU A 155 5.22 13.08 -1.82
CA LEU A 155 5.58 12.04 -0.86
C LEU A 155 6.90 12.38 -0.16
N GLN A 156 7.02 11.99 1.11
CA GLN A 156 8.29 11.86 1.82
C GLN A 156 8.44 10.41 2.23
N VAL A 157 9.55 9.77 1.86
CA VAL A 157 9.77 8.34 2.08
C VAL A 157 11.09 8.15 2.82
N SER A 158 11.04 7.36 3.89
CA SER A 158 12.21 6.95 4.65
C SER A 158 12.44 5.44 4.53
N PHE A 159 13.70 5.09 4.27
CA PHE A 159 14.18 3.74 4.08
C PHE A 159 15.16 3.37 5.18
N THR A 160 15.14 2.11 5.60
CA THR A 160 16.08 1.55 6.59
C THR A 160 16.70 0.26 6.09
N LYS A 161 17.91 -0.06 6.58
CA LYS A 161 18.45 -1.42 6.52
C LYS A 161 17.80 -2.30 7.58
N ASP A 162 17.88 -3.62 7.37
CA ASP A 162 17.60 -4.66 8.37
C ASP A 162 16.21 -4.53 9.04
N ASN A 163 15.16 -4.22 8.26
CA ASN A 163 13.79 -4.13 8.77
C ASN A 163 13.12 -5.50 9.03
N CYS A 164 13.88 -6.50 9.47
CA CYS A 164 13.38 -7.86 9.71
C CYS A 164 13.51 -8.23 11.19
N GLN A 165 12.38 -8.36 11.88
CA GLN A 165 12.37 -8.61 13.32
C GLN A 165 12.96 -9.99 13.67
N ILE A 166 12.63 -11.03 12.90
CA ILE A 166 13.17 -12.39 13.11
C ILE A 166 14.68 -12.43 12.88
N ALA A 167 15.19 -11.73 11.85
CA ALA A 167 16.63 -11.68 11.60
C ALA A 167 17.38 -11.00 12.76
N LYS A 168 16.82 -9.89 13.30
CA LYS A 168 17.36 -9.22 14.48
C LYS A 168 17.36 -10.11 15.72
N GLN A 169 16.28 -10.83 15.95
CA GLN A 169 16.17 -11.80 17.05
C GLN A 169 17.24 -12.90 16.94
N ARG A 170 17.38 -13.50 15.75
CA ARG A 170 18.39 -14.54 15.51
C ARG A 170 19.82 -14.03 15.69
N GLN A 171 20.11 -12.82 15.20
CA GLN A 171 21.42 -12.20 15.37
C GLN A 171 21.75 -11.98 16.85
N PHE A 172 20.77 -11.53 17.63
CA PHE A 172 20.89 -11.36 19.07
C PHE A 172 21.19 -12.70 19.76
N GLU A 173 20.43 -13.76 19.46
CA GLU A 173 20.64 -15.10 20.02
C GLU A 173 22.04 -15.66 19.72
N GLN A 174 22.52 -15.44 18.49
CA GLN A 174 23.87 -15.84 18.08
C GLN A 174 24.97 -15.10 18.86
N GLN A 175 24.80 -13.80 19.11
CA GLN A 175 25.75 -13.02 19.91
C GLN A 175 25.82 -13.52 21.36
N VAL A 176 24.66 -13.75 21.97
CA VAL A 176 24.57 -14.30 23.33
C VAL A 176 25.23 -15.68 23.39
N ALA A 177 24.92 -16.56 22.45
CA ALA A 177 25.50 -17.91 22.39
C ALA A 177 27.02 -17.91 22.19
N SER A 178 27.57 -16.90 21.50
CA SER A 178 29.02 -16.78 21.30
C SER A 178 29.76 -16.18 22.51
N GLY A 179 29.06 -15.85 23.60
CA GLY A 179 29.63 -15.12 24.74
C GLY A 179 29.92 -13.64 24.45
N THR A 180 29.45 -13.10 23.30
CA THR A 180 29.59 -11.67 22.98
C THR A 180 28.46 -10.90 23.66
N MET A 181 28.79 -9.83 24.38
CA MET A 181 27.78 -8.93 24.94
C MET A 181 27.01 -8.21 23.81
N PRO A 182 25.69 -8.42 23.67
CA PRO A 182 24.91 -7.75 22.63
C PRO A 182 24.85 -6.24 22.83
N LYS A 183 24.95 -5.46 21.75
CA LYS A 183 24.87 -4.00 21.81
C LYS A 183 23.44 -3.48 22.01
N SER A 184 22.43 -4.28 21.69
CA SER A 184 21.01 -3.90 21.75
C SER A 184 20.12 -5.13 21.91
N TRP A 185 19.02 -4.98 22.61
CA TRP A 185 17.99 -6.02 22.76
C TRP A 185 16.86 -5.85 21.73
N PRO A 186 16.45 -6.92 21.03
CA PRO A 186 15.34 -6.86 20.07
C PRO A 186 13.98 -6.88 20.78
N VAL A 187 13.57 -5.74 21.35
CA VAL A 187 12.26 -5.61 22.01
C VAL A 187 11.16 -5.36 20.97
N VAL A 188 10.09 -6.15 21.01
CA VAL A 188 8.93 -6.02 20.12
C VAL A 188 7.65 -6.13 20.94
N PHE A 189 6.74 -5.17 20.77
CA PHE A 189 5.34 -5.26 21.19
C PHE A 189 4.47 -4.85 20.01
N LYS A 190 3.33 -5.53 19.83
CA LYS A 190 2.37 -5.26 18.75
C LYS A 190 0.96 -5.37 19.30
N ARG A 191 0.04 -4.58 18.74
CA ARG A 191 -1.39 -4.73 18.98
C ARG A 191 -1.87 -6.03 18.34
N HIS A 192 -2.78 -6.74 19.00
CA HIS A 192 -3.54 -7.84 18.41
C HIS A 192 -4.80 -7.29 17.72
N PRO A 193 -5.30 -7.93 16.65
CA PRO A 193 -6.53 -7.48 16.02
C PRO A 193 -7.73 -7.63 16.97
N GLY A 194 -8.76 -6.81 16.76
CA GLY A 194 -9.98 -6.81 17.54
C GLY A 194 -10.90 -8.00 17.28
N PRO A 195 -12.04 -8.09 18.01
CA PRO A 195 -12.92 -9.26 18.01
C PRO A 195 -13.46 -9.69 16.62
N MET A 196 -13.71 -8.72 15.73
CA MET A 196 -14.25 -8.98 14.39
C MET A 196 -13.28 -9.78 13.51
N PHE A 197 -11.96 -9.67 13.74
CA PHE A 197 -10.99 -10.54 13.09
C PHE A 197 -11.26 -12.01 13.42
N TYR A 198 -11.37 -12.34 14.71
CA TYR A 198 -11.60 -13.71 15.17
C TYR A 198 -12.98 -14.24 14.77
N GLN A 199 -13.98 -13.37 14.66
CA GLN A 199 -15.31 -13.73 14.17
C GLN A 199 -15.27 -14.24 12.71
N TYR A 200 -14.47 -13.59 11.85
CA TYR A 200 -14.53 -13.79 10.40
C TYR A 200 -13.35 -14.52 9.78
N ARG A 201 -12.16 -14.54 10.40
CA ARG A 201 -10.94 -15.11 9.81
C ARG A 201 -11.10 -16.57 9.38
N ASP A 202 -11.88 -17.34 10.14
CA ASP A 202 -12.16 -18.76 9.89
C ASP A 202 -13.49 -18.97 9.14
N ASN A 203 -14.21 -17.88 8.85
CA ASN A 203 -15.55 -17.87 8.25
C ASN A 203 -15.67 -16.91 7.06
N LEU A 204 -14.61 -16.78 6.25
CA LEU A 204 -14.53 -15.80 5.15
C LEU A 204 -15.65 -15.94 4.12
N HIS A 205 -16.24 -17.13 3.96
CA HIS A 205 -17.38 -17.39 3.09
C HIS A 205 -18.65 -16.60 3.48
N ARG A 206 -18.71 -16.05 4.70
CA ARG A 206 -19.84 -15.23 5.18
C ARG A 206 -19.75 -13.76 4.75
N LEU A 207 -18.59 -13.34 4.23
CA LEU A 207 -18.37 -11.96 3.79
C LEU A 207 -19.07 -11.69 2.45
N ASP A 208 -19.54 -10.46 2.25
CA ASP A 208 -19.90 -9.98 0.91
C ASP A 208 -18.62 -9.70 0.11
N ILE A 209 -18.40 -10.47 -0.95
CA ILE A 209 -17.17 -10.45 -1.74
C ILE A 209 -17.31 -9.49 -2.94
N ARG A 210 -16.47 -8.46 -3.00
CA ARG A 210 -16.45 -7.46 -4.07
C ARG A 210 -15.07 -7.34 -4.72
N THR A 211 -14.97 -7.77 -5.97
CA THR A 211 -13.74 -7.71 -6.78
C THR A 211 -13.80 -6.64 -7.89
N ARG A 212 -14.91 -5.91 -8.02
CA ARG A 212 -15.11 -4.98 -9.16
C ARG A 212 -14.27 -3.70 -9.09
N TYR A 213 -13.75 -3.35 -7.92
CA TYR A 213 -13.00 -2.12 -7.72
C TYR A 213 -11.54 -2.30 -8.14
N TYR A 214 -10.91 -1.20 -8.57
CA TYR A 214 -9.46 -1.16 -8.82
C TYR A 214 -9.01 -2.21 -9.83
N GLY A 215 -9.73 -2.37 -10.94
CA GLY A 215 -9.28 -3.23 -12.06
C GLY A 215 -9.22 -4.72 -11.72
N GLY A 216 -9.86 -5.13 -10.62
CA GLY A 216 -9.76 -6.50 -10.10
C GLY A 216 -8.46 -6.79 -9.34
N HIS A 217 -7.60 -5.79 -9.07
CA HIS A 217 -6.35 -5.96 -8.33
C HIS A 217 -6.59 -6.26 -6.84
N LEU A 218 -7.73 -5.82 -6.30
CA LEU A 218 -8.12 -6.04 -4.91
C LEU A 218 -9.51 -6.69 -4.84
N THR A 219 -9.65 -7.70 -4.00
CA THR A 219 -10.94 -8.24 -3.57
C THR A 219 -11.21 -7.78 -2.16
N HIS A 220 -12.41 -7.25 -1.92
CA HIS A 220 -12.88 -6.82 -0.61
C HIS A 220 -13.87 -7.84 -0.07
N GLY A 221 -13.70 -8.25 1.19
CA GLY A 221 -14.66 -9.04 1.94
C GLY A 221 -15.27 -8.17 3.02
N ILE A 222 -16.54 -7.80 2.84
CA ILE A 222 -17.24 -6.86 3.72
C ILE A 222 -18.12 -7.66 4.68
N PRO A 223 -17.97 -7.48 6.01
CA PRO A 223 -18.86 -8.12 6.98
C PRO A 223 -20.33 -7.72 6.78
N GLN A 224 -21.26 -8.65 7.03
CA GLN A 224 -22.68 -8.44 6.78
C GLN A 224 -23.26 -7.28 7.60
N GLU A 225 -22.71 -7.05 8.80
CA GLU A 225 -23.12 -5.99 9.72
C GLU A 225 -22.94 -4.59 9.13
N TYR A 226 -22.14 -4.43 8.07
CA TYR A 226 -21.97 -3.14 7.39
C TYR A 226 -23.21 -2.71 6.60
N TYR A 227 -24.10 -3.65 6.26
CA TYR A 227 -25.34 -3.39 5.52
C TYR A 227 -26.56 -3.16 6.42
N GLU A 228 -26.39 -3.38 7.72
CA GLU A 228 -27.41 -3.08 8.72
C GLU A 228 -27.11 -1.73 9.40
N PRO A 229 -28.11 -1.03 9.95
CA PRO A 229 -27.89 0.04 10.91
C PRO A 229 -27.06 -0.44 12.11
N SER A 230 -26.43 0.48 12.83
CA SER A 230 -25.70 0.13 14.05
C SER A 230 -26.64 0.12 15.25
N ASP A 231 -26.79 -1.05 15.88
CA ASP A 231 -27.62 -1.23 17.09
C ASP A 231 -26.91 -0.76 18.38
N ASP A 232 -25.60 -0.59 18.29
CA ASP A 232 -24.73 0.00 19.32
C ASP A 232 -23.99 1.19 18.73
N PHE A 233 -24.60 2.38 18.87
CA PHE A 233 -24.18 3.60 18.21
C PHE A 233 -24.32 4.81 19.10
N ASN A 234 -23.19 5.44 19.40
CA ASN A 234 -23.17 6.73 20.09
C ASN A 234 -22.14 7.64 19.42
N LEU A 235 -22.60 8.77 18.85
CA LEU A 235 -21.72 9.74 18.18
C LEU A 235 -20.59 10.24 19.11
N ALA A 236 -20.83 10.32 20.42
CA ALA A 236 -19.84 10.79 21.39
C ALA A 236 -18.69 9.80 21.62
N THR A 237 -18.91 8.51 21.34
CA THR A 237 -17.91 7.44 21.56
C THR A 237 -17.58 6.67 20.28
N THR A 238 -18.12 7.08 19.12
CA THR A 238 -17.83 6.45 17.81
C THR A 238 -16.33 6.38 17.54
N GLY A 239 -15.56 7.38 18.00
CA GLY A 239 -14.10 7.41 17.82
C GLY A 239 -13.36 6.29 18.54
N ASP A 240 -13.95 5.70 19.58
CA ASP A 240 -13.36 4.60 20.35
C ASP A 240 -13.60 3.23 19.70
N GLN A 241 -14.49 3.17 18.69
CA GLN A 241 -14.90 1.92 18.09
C GLN A 241 -13.93 1.48 16.98
N GLU A 242 -13.60 0.20 17.03
CA GLU A 242 -12.87 -0.48 15.97
C GLU A 242 -13.84 -1.15 15.02
N ARG A 243 -13.54 -1.06 13.74
CA ARG A 243 -14.28 -1.70 12.66
C ARG A 243 -13.28 -2.42 11.78
N GLY A 244 -13.70 -3.35 10.95
CA GLY A 244 -12.77 -3.90 9.99
C GLY A 244 -13.41 -4.68 8.88
N PHE A 245 -12.61 -4.91 7.85
CA PHE A 245 -13.00 -5.66 6.67
C PHE A 245 -11.77 -6.36 6.12
N PHE A 246 -11.98 -7.23 5.14
CA PHE A 246 -10.93 -8.05 4.59
C PHE A 246 -10.54 -7.57 3.19
N VAL A 247 -9.26 -7.60 2.88
CA VAL A 247 -8.73 -7.30 1.55
C VAL A 247 -7.83 -8.42 1.10
N LYS A 248 -7.99 -8.86 -0.14
CA LYS A 248 -7.09 -9.80 -0.80
C LYS A 248 -6.47 -9.12 -2.01
N ILE A 249 -5.16 -9.22 -2.10
CA ILE A 249 -4.39 -8.75 -3.25
C ILE A 249 -4.43 -9.84 -4.32
N ASN A 250 -5.11 -9.55 -5.44
CA ASN A 250 -5.29 -10.48 -6.55
C ASN A 250 -4.15 -10.34 -7.56
N ASP A 251 -2.92 -10.49 -7.09
CA ASP A 251 -1.74 -10.42 -7.95
C ASP A 251 -0.84 -11.64 -7.75
N ASP A 252 -0.20 -12.05 -8.83
CA ASP A 252 0.91 -12.99 -8.81
C ASP A 252 2.21 -12.18 -8.78
N LEU A 253 2.73 -11.96 -7.58
CA LEU A 253 3.95 -11.17 -7.40
C LEU A 253 5.21 -11.89 -7.92
N GLY A 254 5.12 -13.20 -8.16
CA GLY A 254 6.16 -14.04 -8.77
C GLY A 254 6.17 -13.98 -10.30
N ALA A 255 5.09 -13.53 -10.93
CA ALA A 255 5.01 -13.42 -12.38
C ALA A 255 5.99 -12.38 -12.95
N ARG A 256 6.29 -12.50 -14.24
CA ARG A 256 7.13 -11.53 -14.97
C ARG A 256 6.49 -10.13 -14.98
N ILE A 257 7.28 -9.12 -15.28
CA ILE A 257 6.81 -7.76 -15.57
C ILE A 257 7.04 -7.51 -17.08
N PRO A 258 6.13 -6.82 -17.81
CA PRO A 258 6.37 -6.46 -19.20
C PRO A 258 7.66 -5.66 -19.39
N ASN A 259 8.49 -6.03 -20.38
CA ASN A 259 9.65 -5.22 -20.75
C ASN A 259 9.18 -3.87 -21.28
N LYS A 260 9.81 -2.76 -20.89
CA LYS A 260 9.37 -1.44 -21.34
C LYS A 260 9.52 -1.24 -22.85
N ASP A 261 10.46 -1.91 -23.50
CA ASP A 261 10.61 -1.89 -24.96
C ASP A 261 9.43 -2.57 -25.70
N GLU A 262 8.81 -3.58 -25.07
CA GLU A 262 7.58 -4.21 -25.58
C GLU A 262 6.36 -3.27 -25.45
N ARG A 263 6.43 -2.26 -24.56
CA ARG A 263 5.34 -1.30 -24.33
C ARG A 263 5.26 -0.17 -25.35
N ASP A 264 6.40 0.17 -25.95
CA ASP A 264 6.52 1.25 -26.93
C ASP A 264 6.62 0.74 -28.39
N GLY A 265 6.39 -0.57 -28.63
CA GLY A 265 6.36 -1.16 -29.98
C GLY A 265 7.73 -1.25 -30.69
N GLY A 266 8.84 -1.19 -29.95
CA GLY A 266 10.20 -1.17 -30.51
C GLY A 266 10.92 -2.52 -30.41
N TYR A 267 11.45 -2.99 -31.54
CA TYR A 267 12.40 -4.11 -31.58
C TYR A 267 13.76 -3.67 -30.97
N GLY A 268 14.03 -4.09 -29.72
CA GLY A 268 15.36 -4.23 -29.08
C GLY A 268 16.03 -2.96 -28.52
N SER A 269 16.41 -2.94 -27.23
CA SER A 269 17.70 -3.46 -26.73
C SER A 269 17.95 -3.02 -25.27
N ASN A 270 18.41 -3.99 -24.47
CA ASN A 270 18.81 -3.86 -23.06
C ASN A 270 19.66 -2.61 -22.75
N ALA A 271 19.21 -1.78 -21.80
CA ALA A 271 20.10 -1.02 -20.93
C ALA A 271 19.44 -0.60 -19.60
N ASN A 272 20.08 -1.04 -18.51
CA ASN A 272 20.06 -0.51 -17.14
C ASN A 272 19.02 -1.03 -16.13
N GLY A 273 19.49 -2.01 -15.34
CA GLY A 273 19.80 -1.71 -13.93
C GLY A 273 18.97 -2.44 -12.88
N GLY A 274 19.14 -3.76 -12.78
CA GLY A 274 18.66 -4.57 -11.65
C GLY A 274 17.90 -5.82 -12.08
N GLY A 275 18.62 -6.83 -12.58
CA GLY A 275 18.09 -8.19 -12.77
C GLY A 275 16.99 -8.31 -13.82
N VAL A 276 17.28 -7.96 -15.07
CA VAL A 276 16.47 -8.42 -16.20
C VAL A 276 16.87 -9.87 -16.49
N GLY A 277 16.11 -10.81 -15.95
CA GLY A 277 16.09 -12.17 -16.46
C GLY A 277 15.37 -12.15 -17.81
N THR A 278 16.12 -12.11 -18.90
CA THR A 278 15.66 -12.62 -20.19
C THR A 278 15.63 -14.13 -20.07
N ASP A 279 14.53 -14.64 -19.52
CA ASP A 279 13.99 -16.00 -19.51
C ASP A 279 12.96 -16.04 -18.39
N ALA A 280 11.94 -16.90 -18.49
CA ALA A 280 10.79 -17.01 -17.60
C ALA A 280 11.12 -17.48 -16.15
N GLY A 281 12.14 -16.92 -15.51
CA GLY A 281 12.57 -17.22 -14.15
C GLY A 281 11.85 -16.37 -13.09
N ALA A 282 11.60 -16.98 -11.94
CA ALA A 282 11.03 -16.30 -10.78
C ALA A 282 11.89 -15.09 -10.34
N PRO A 283 11.28 -14.01 -9.80
CA PRO A 283 12.03 -12.86 -9.31
C PRO A 283 12.98 -13.25 -8.18
N SER A 284 14.12 -12.55 -8.09
CA SER A 284 15.01 -12.69 -6.93
C SER A 284 14.25 -12.43 -5.62
N ALA A 285 14.71 -13.02 -4.51
CA ALA A 285 14.07 -12.81 -3.20
C ALA A 285 13.95 -11.32 -2.81
N THR A 286 14.97 -10.51 -3.11
CA THR A 286 14.96 -9.06 -2.85
C THR A 286 13.91 -8.34 -3.68
N GLU A 287 13.76 -8.71 -4.96
CA GLU A 287 12.74 -8.13 -5.83
C GLU A 287 11.33 -8.59 -5.41
N LEU A 288 11.15 -9.84 -4.99
CA LEU A 288 9.88 -10.32 -4.47
C LEU A 288 9.48 -9.56 -3.18
N ILE A 289 10.42 -9.33 -2.26
CA ILE A 289 10.17 -8.48 -1.07
C ILE A 289 9.71 -7.10 -1.52
N ARG A 290 10.42 -6.46 -2.45
CA ARG A 290 10.02 -5.15 -2.97
C ARG A 290 8.61 -5.15 -3.53
N ARG A 291 8.24 -6.13 -4.35
CA ARG A 291 6.89 -6.27 -4.90
C ARG A 291 5.83 -6.43 -3.81
N LYS A 292 6.11 -7.15 -2.72
CA LYS A 292 5.20 -7.25 -1.56
C LYS A 292 4.94 -5.89 -0.91
N TYR A 293 5.99 -5.08 -0.71
CA TYR A 293 5.84 -3.72 -0.18
C TYR A 293 5.05 -2.81 -1.12
N LEU A 294 5.31 -2.88 -2.42
CA LEU A 294 4.55 -2.12 -3.43
C LEU A 294 3.07 -2.54 -3.46
N ALA A 295 2.79 -3.84 -3.36
CA ALA A 295 1.43 -4.36 -3.29
C ALA A 295 0.71 -3.90 -2.02
N LEU A 296 1.39 -3.88 -0.87
CA LEU A 296 0.82 -3.35 0.37
C LEU A 296 0.57 -1.85 0.30
N ALA A 297 1.49 -1.08 -0.28
CA ALA A 297 1.33 0.36 -0.51
C ALA A 297 0.20 0.69 -1.52
N TYR A 298 -0.04 -0.19 -2.49
CA TYR A 298 -1.18 -0.08 -3.38
C TYR A 298 -2.49 -0.37 -2.64
N ALA A 299 -2.51 -1.40 -1.79
CA ALA A 299 -3.68 -1.78 -1.01
C ALA A 299 -3.95 -0.86 0.20
N SER A 300 -3.02 0.03 0.57
CA SER A 300 -3.16 0.85 1.77
C SER A 300 -4.22 1.95 1.64
N ASP A 301 -4.45 2.44 0.42
CA ASP A 301 -5.48 3.43 0.10
C ASP A 301 -6.82 2.79 -0.34
N ALA A 302 -7.02 1.49 -0.03
CA ALA A 302 -8.19 0.71 -0.47
C ALA A 302 -9.53 1.20 0.11
N PHE A 303 -10.60 0.42 -0.12
CA PHE A 303 -12.01 0.78 0.08
C PHE A 303 -12.46 1.17 1.51
N TRP A 304 -11.54 1.27 2.48
CA TRP A 304 -11.89 1.66 3.85
C TRP A 304 -12.52 3.07 3.90
N ALA A 305 -12.11 3.98 3.01
CA ALA A 305 -12.69 5.31 2.91
C ALA A 305 -14.18 5.31 2.54
N ALA A 306 -14.71 4.22 1.96
CA ALA A 306 -16.13 4.07 1.71
C ALA A 306 -16.91 3.59 2.96
N THR A 307 -16.21 3.08 3.96
CA THR A 307 -16.83 2.46 5.14
C THR A 307 -17.12 3.41 6.29
N TRP A 308 -16.59 4.64 6.26
CA TRP A 308 -16.79 5.64 7.32
C TRP A 308 -18.25 5.99 7.61
N ILE A 309 -19.16 5.76 6.65
CA ILE A 309 -20.61 5.90 6.86
C ILE A 309 -21.11 5.02 7.99
N LYS A 310 -20.47 3.85 8.20
CA LYS A 310 -20.77 2.98 9.33
C LYS A 310 -20.39 3.63 10.67
N ALA A 311 -19.40 4.51 10.71
CA ALA A 311 -19.07 5.30 11.90
C ALA A 311 -20.15 6.34 12.23
N LEU A 312 -21.00 6.72 11.26
CA LEU A 312 -22.20 7.53 11.47
C LEU A 312 -23.43 6.67 11.84
N GLY A 313 -23.24 5.37 12.10
CA GLY A 313 -24.29 4.43 12.46
C GLY A 313 -25.12 3.92 11.28
N LEU A 314 -24.88 4.43 10.07
CA LEU A 314 -25.70 4.16 8.90
C LEU A 314 -25.20 2.96 8.07
N PRO A 315 -26.10 2.22 7.40
CA PRO A 315 -25.73 1.11 6.53
C PRO A 315 -25.02 1.60 5.27
N MET A 316 -24.05 0.82 4.80
CA MET A 316 -23.35 1.10 3.53
C MET A 316 -24.32 1.16 2.34
N GLY A 317 -24.02 2.03 1.37
CA GLY A 317 -24.75 2.12 0.11
C GLY A 317 -26.05 2.95 0.15
N THR A 318 -26.41 3.55 1.29
CA THR A 318 -27.68 4.27 1.47
C THR A 318 -27.58 5.80 1.41
N THR A 319 -26.43 6.33 0.99
CA THR A 319 -26.08 7.74 1.15
C THR A 319 -25.40 8.33 -0.09
N THR A 320 -25.59 9.63 -0.28
CA THR A 320 -24.93 10.47 -1.30
C THR A 320 -23.66 11.14 -0.77
N ALA A 321 -23.25 10.82 0.47
CA ALA A 321 -22.03 11.33 1.06
C ALA A 321 -20.81 10.98 0.20
N ALA A 322 -19.88 11.92 0.11
CA ALA A 322 -18.69 11.80 -0.73
C ALA A 322 -17.44 11.97 0.12
N ASN A 323 -16.37 11.30 -0.30
CA ASN A 323 -15.06 11.45 0.31
C ASN A 323 -13.97 11.69 -0.74
N VAL A 324 -12.89 12.34 -0.30
CA VAL A 324 -11.65 12.54 -1.07
C VAL A 324 -10.47 12.44 -0.12
N SER A 325 -9.47 11.62 -0.46
CA SER A 325 -8.22 11.52 0.30
C SER A 325 -7.49 12.87 0.31
N LEU A 326 -7.06 13.34 1.48
CA LEU A 326 -6.27 14.57 1.63
C LEU A 326 -4.78 14.24 1.79
N ASP A 327 -4.49 13.29 2.67
CA ASP A 327 -3.15 12.79 2.93
C ASP A 327 -3.14 11.25 3.00
N HIS A 328 -1.96 10.67 3.19
CA HIS A 328 -1.79 9.24 3.45
C HIS A 328 -0.42 9.00 4.10
N THR A 329 -0.40 8.50 5.32
CA THR A 329 0.83 8.10 6.01
C THR A 329 0.81 6.60 6.21
N LEU A 330 1.87 5.89 5.82
CA LEU A 330 1.99 4.44 5.94
C LEU A 330 3.31 4.08 6.62
N TYR A 331 3.24 3.23 7.65
CA TYR A 331 4.38 2.67 8.37
C TYR A 331 4.45 1.17 8.13
N PHE A 332 5.63 0.68 7.71
CA PHE A 332 5.89 -0.76 7.53
C PHE A 332 6.67 -1.29 8.73
N HIS A 333 6.07 -2.23 9.46
CA HIS A 333 6.58 -2.66 10.78
C HIS A 333 7.61 -3.79 10.72
N ASP A 334 7.58 -4.59 9.67
CA ASP A 334 8.43 -5.76 9.50
C ASP A 334 8.49 -6.10 8.01
N SER A 335 9.61 -6.63 7.54
CA SER A 335 9.78 -7.12 6.17
C SER A 335 9.34 -8.57 6.00
N ASN A 336 9.19 -9.29 7.12
CA ASN A 336 8.82 -10.69 7.12
C ASN A 336 7.30 -10.85 7.09
N PHE A 337 6.71 -10.68 5.92
CA PHE A 337 5.29 -10.95 5.70
C PHE A 337 5.05 -11.56 4.32
N GLU A 338 3.96 -12.31 4.22
CA GLU A 338 3.53 -12.95 2.98
C GLU A 338 2.34 -12.19 2.39
N LEU A 339 2.38 -11.93 1.08
CA LEU A 339 1.32 -11.30 0.29
C LEU A 339 1.31 -11.90 -1.12
N GLY A 340 0.13 -11.89 -1.75
CA GLY A 340 -0.07 -12.39 -3.10
C GLY A 340 -0.07 -13.93 -3.16
N ARG A 341 -0.32 -14.49 -4.36
CA ARG A 341 -0.10 -15.94 -4.56
C ARG A 341 1.39 -16.17 -4.71
N ALA A 342 1.99 -16.95 -3.82
CA ALA A 342 3.30 -17.53 -4.08
C ALA A 342 3.15 -18.49 -5.28
N THR A 343 3.86 -18.22 -6.38
CA THR A 343 4.13 -19.26 -7.37
C THR A 343 4.77 -20.42 -6.63
N LYS A 344 4.26 -21.64 -6.81
CA LYS A 344 4.88 -22.86 -6.26
C LYS A 344 6.38 -22.79 -6.51
N SER A 345 7.17 -22.78 -5.44
CA SER A 345 8.61 -23.01 -5.55
C SER A 345 8.80 -24.36 -6.24
N THR A 346 9.60 -24.41 -7.30
CA THR A 346 9.96 -25.67 -7.98
C THR A 346 10.82 -26.59 -7.11
N ASP A 347 11.29 -26.13 -5.94
CA ASP A 347 12.15 -26.90 -5.04
C ASP A 347 11.40 -27.70 -3.96
N ASP A 348 10.08 -27.52 -3.80
CA ASP A 348 9.28 -28.26 -2.80
C ASP A 348 8.73 -29.61 -3.32
N SER A 349 9.49 -30.30 -4.17
CA SER A 349 9.10 -31.59 -4.77
C SER A 349 9.03 -32.76 -3.78
N ASN A 350 9.23 -32.52 -2.47
CA ASN A 350 9.25 -33.58 -1.46
C ASN A 350 8.25 -33.40 -0.30
N ASP A 351 7.38 -32.39 -0.34
CA ASP A 351 6.25 -32.34 0.58
C ASP A 351 5.03 -33.01 -0.06
N ASN A 352 4.84 -34.28 0.26
CA ASN A 352 3.67 -35.08 -0.12
C ASN A 352 2.44 -34.74 0.77
N SER A 353 2.43 -33.58 1.44
CA SER A 353 1.23 -33.07 2.06
C SER A 353 0.25 -32.63 0.97
N ASN A 354 -0.84 -33.37 0.84
CA ASN A 354 -1.99 -33.05 -0.01
C ASN A 354 -2.76 -31.85 0.57
N ASN A 355 -2.05 -30.82 1.06
CA ASN A 355 -2.61 -29.58 1.50
C ASN A 355 -2.83 -28.72 0.26
N SER A 356 -4.08 -28.69 -0.20
CA SER A 356 -4.60 -27.61 -1.04
C SER A 356 -3.94 -26.30 -0.59
N SER A 357 -3.14 -25.69 -1.46
CA SER A 357 -2.50 -24.40 -1.22
C SER A 357 -3.58 -23.43 -0.77
N ASN A 358 -3.67 -23.20 0.54
CA ASN A 358 -4.89 -22.66 1.13
C ASN A 358 -5.08 -21.24 0.61
N SER A 359 -6.05 -21.04 -0.29
CA SER A 359 -6.25 -19.78 -1.02
C SER A 359 -6.63 -18.61 -0.09
N ASP A 360 -6.84 -18.93 1.18
CA ASP A 360 -7.29 -18.09 2.27
C ASP A 360 -6.12 -17.41 3.01
N ASN A 361 -4.87 -17.89 2.84
CA ASN A 361 -3.67 -17.26 3.41
C ASN A 361 -3.31 -15.90 2.76
N ASN A 362 -4.04 -15.50 1.71
CA ASN A 362 -3.77 -14.28 0.94
C ASN A 362 -4.66 -13.10 1.33
N TRP A 363 -5.52 -13.27 2.33
CA TRP A 363 -6.31 -12.19 2.88
C TRP A 363 -5.51 -11.41 3.93
N LEU A 364 -5.82 -10.12 4.00
CA LEU A 364 -5.47 -9.21 5.06
C LEU A 364 -6.73 -8.76 5.76
N TYR A 365 -6.63 -8.57 7.07
CA TYR A 365 -7.65 -7.87 7.85
C TYR A 365 -7.22 -6.42 8.03
N LEU A 366 -8.08 -5.49 7.63
CA LEU A 366 -7.89 -4.06 7.80
C LEU A 366 -8.81 -3.61 8.92
N GLU A 367 -8.22 -3.39 10.09
CA GLU A 367 -8.89 -2.79 11.24
C GLU A 367 -8.82 -1.28 11.12
N THR A 368 -9.97 -0.62 11.09
CA THR A 368 -10.10 0.83 10.93
C THR A 368 -10.72 1.43 12.18
N GLN A 369 -10.10 2.50 12.67
CA GLN A 369 -10.64 3.36 13.71
C GLN A 369 -10.81 4.77 13.15
N PHE A 370 -12.05 5.28 13.14
CA PHE A 370 -12.36 6.65 12.73
C PHE A 370 -12.25 7.58 13.94
N VAL A 371 -11.02 7.99 14.24
CA VAL A 371 -10.63 8.69 15.48
C VAL A 371 -11.42 9.98 15.69
N SER A 372 -11.66 10.74 14.64
CA SER A 372 -12.32 12.04 14.73
C SER A 372 -13.00 12.39 13.42
N MET A 373 -14.15 13.06 13.54
CA MET A 373 -14.78 13.75 12.43
C MET A 373 -15.19 15.16 12.83
N GLY A 374 -14.83 16.14 12.01
CA GLY A 374 -15.21 17.54 12.21
C GLY A 374 -14.77 18.40 11.03
N ASN A 375 -15.44 19.52 10.79
CA ASN A 375 -15.12 20.43 9.68
C ASN A 375 -15.03 19.75 8.30
N ASN A 376 -15.92 18.79 8.05
CA ASN A 376 -15.93 17.93 6.84
C ASN A 376 -14.62 17.16 6.63
N ARG A 377 -13.89 16.83 7.70
CA ARG A 377 -12.72 15.96 7.65
C ARG A 377 -12.92 14.78 8.56
N VAL A 378 -12.43 13.62 8.13
CA VAL A 378 -12.48 12.36 8.86
C VAL A 378 -11.06 11.86 8.98
N LEU A 379 -10.58 11.70 10.21
CA LEU A 379 -9.28 11.12 10.52
C LEU A 379 -9.46 9.63 10.84
N ALA A 380 -8.68 8.79 10.19
CA ALA A 380 -8.67 7.36 10.44
C ALA A 380 -7.27 6.81 10.69
N ILE A 381 -7.22 5.76 11.51
CA ILE A 381 -6.07 4.87 11.67
C ILE A 381 -6.48 3.50 11.14
N VAL A 382 -5.65 2.89 10.29
CA VAL A 382 -5.90 1.56 9.72
C VAL A 382 -4.73 0.63 10.00
N ASN A 383 -4.97 -0.47 10.71
CA ASN A 383 -3.99 -1.50 10.99
C ASN A 383 -4.16 -2.69 10.04
N PHE A 384 -3.06 -3.16 9.46
CA PHE A 384 -3.03 -4.27 8.51
C PHE A 384 -2.50 -5.52 9.19
N TYR A 385 -3.35 -6.56 9.26
CA TYR A 385 -3.01 -7.84 9.84
C TYR A 385 -3.02 -8.95 8.80
N THR A 386 -2.03 -9.82 8.81
CA THR A 386 -2.10 -11.11 8.09
C THR A 386 -3.03 -12.06 8.83
N LEU A 387 -3.74 -12.94 8.14
CA LEU A 387 -4.55 -13.97 8.82
C LEU A 387 -3.70 -15.03 9.53
N ALA A 388 -2.49 -15.30 9.03
CA ALA A 388 -1.56 -16.22 9.67
C ALA A 388 -1.14 -15.77 11.07
N ASN A 389 -0.77 -16.73 11.92
CA ASN A 389 -0.22 -16.53 13.26
C ASN A 389 -1.08 -15.63 14.17
N ASP A 390 -2.40 -15.89 14.21
CA ASP A 390 -3.35 -15.15 15.04
C ASP A 390 -3.40 -13.63 14.82
N GLY A 391 -3.01 -13.17 13.63
CA GLY A 391 -3.07 -11.74 13.29
C GLY A 391 -1.75 -11.03 13.49
N LYS A 392 -0.80 -11.19 12.56
CA LYS A 392 0.45 -10.41 12.60
C LYS A 392 0.23 -9.00 12.05
N LEU A 393 0.42 -7.98 12.88
CA LEU A 393 0.45 -6.58 12.46
C LEU A 393 1.69 -6.29 11.60
N ILE A 394 1.47 -5.94 10.33
CA ILE A 394 2.52 -5.71 9.32
C ILE A 394 2.66 -4.25 8.89
N ALA A 395 1.58 -3.48 8.95
CA ALA A 395 1.61 -2.06 8.64
C ALA A 395 0.50 -1.29 9.38
N THR A 396 0.71 0.02 9.51
CA THR A 396 -0.30 0.96 10.02
C THR A 396 -0.38 2.17 9.10
N VAL A 397 -1.59 2.58 8.77
CA VAL A 397 -1.90 3.79 8.00
C VAL A 397 -2.54 4.82 8.93
N VAL A 398 -2.23 6.08 8.70
CA VAL A 398 -2.98 7.23 9.21
C VAL A 398 -3.36 8.10 8.01
N GLN A 399 -4.64 8.44 7.89
CA GLN A 399 -5.13 9.23 6.77
C GLN A 399 -6.31 10.10 7.19
N GLU A 400 -6.24 11.37 6.80
CA GLU A 400 -7.34 12.30 6.79
C GLU A 400 -7.97 12.34 5.38
N MET A 401 -9.29 12.32 5.35
CA MET A 401 -10.06 12.53 4.13
C MET A 401 -11.04 13.68 4.32
N TYR A 402 -11.31 14.42 3.25
CA TYR A 402 -12.48 15.28 3.19
C TYR A 402 -13.71 14.37 3.11
N GLY A 403 -14.64 14.51 4.04
CA GLY A 403 -15.89 13.75 4.11
C GLY A 403 -17.08 14.70 4.15
N PHE A 404 -17.75 14.88 3.02
CA PHE A 404 -18.94 15.71 2.94
C PHE A 404 -20.16 14.92 3.41
N VAL A 405 -20.85 15.44 4.44
CA VAL A 405 -22.11 14.89 4.94
C VAL A 405 -23.28 15.77 4.49
N PRO A 406 -24.12 15.31 3.55
CA PRO A 406 -25.39 15.95 3.24
C PRO A 406 -26.29 16.07 4.48
N LYS A 407 -27.18 17.06 4.50
CA LYS A 407 -28.08 17.31 5.63
C LYS A 407 -28.94 16.09 5.97
N ASP A 408 -29.50 15.41 4.97
CA ASP A 408 -30.34 14.23 5.15
C ASP A 408 -29.57 13.06 5.79
N VAL A 409 -28.30 12.90 5.45
CA VAL A 409 -27.41 11.89 6.04
C VAL A 409 -27.13 12.22 7.50
N ALA A 410 -26.84 13.49 7.79
CA ALA A 410 -26.62 13.96 9.16
C ALA A 410 -27.88 13.82 10.03
N ASP A 411 -29.06 14.12 9.46
CA ASP A 411 -30.34 13.98 10.15
C ASP A 411 -30.65 12.52 10.48
N LYS A 412 -30.45 11.59 9.53
CA LYS A 412 -30.60 10.15 9.75
C LYS A 412 -29.67 9.63 10.85
N SER A 413 -28.39 10.03 10.80
CA SER A 413 -27.42 9.66 11.84
C SER A 413 -27.86 10.17 13.22
N ARG A 414 -28.32 11.43 13.32
CA ARG A 414 -28.87 11.98 14.57
C ARG A 414 -30.11 11.24 15.06
N GLN A 415 -31.05 10.92 14.18
CA GLN A 415 -32.24 10.15 14.56
C GLN A 415 -31.88 8.79 15.12
N LEU A 416 -30.89 8.10 14.54
CA LEU A 416 -30.41 6.84 15.08
C LEU A 416 -29.73 7.03 16.45
N HIS A 417 -28.93 8.08 16.61
CA HIS A 417 -28.34 8.44 17.91
C HIS A 417 -29.40 8.70 18.98
N ASP A 418 -30.51 9.36 18.64
CA ASP A 418 -31.58 9.66 19.61
C ASP A 418 -32.36 8.39 20.03
N LYS A 419 -32.32 7.33 19.22
CA LYS A 419 -32.94 6.02 19.51
C LYS A 419 -32.12 5.17 20.49
N VAL A 420 -30.85 5.49 20.72
CA VAL A 420 -30.00 4.76 21.67
C VAL A 420 -30.04 5.35 23.08
N ASP A 421 -29.70 4.55 24.07
CA ASP A 421 -29.54 4.95 25.46
C ASP A 421 -28.17 5.59 25.71
N ASN A 422 -27.93 6.05 26.95
CA ASN A 422 -26.67 6.68 27.33
C ASN A 422 -25.45 5.73 27.24
N LYS A 423 -25.67 4.42 27.07
CA LYS A 423 -24.63 3.40 26.85
C LYS A 423 -24.43 3.09 25.37
N GLY A 424 -25.13 3.78 24.47
CA GLY A 424 -25.04 3.57 23.02
C GLY A 424 -25.94 2.47 22.47
N LYS A 425 -26.73 1.77 23.30
CA LYS A 425 -27.58 0.66 22.86
C LYS A 425 -28.97 1.13 22.49
N LEU A 426 -29.59 0.53 21.46
CA LEU A 426 -31.00 0.79 21.15
C LEU A 426 -31.90 0.69 22.39
N LYS A 427 -32.76 1.70 22.58
CA LYS A 427 -33.77 1.70 23.64
C LYS A 427 -34.71 0.50 23.45
N SER A 428 -35.13 -0.11 24.55
CA SER A 428 -36.01 -1.29 24.52
C SER A 428 -37.27 -1.02 23.70
N GLY A 429 -37.58 -1.91 22.76
CA GLY A 429 -38.75 -1.81 21.88
C GLY A 429 -38.61 -0.85 20.68
N VAL A 430 -37.43 -0.29 20.45
CA VAL A 430 -37.16 0.65 19.34
C VAL A 430 -36.35 -0.03 18.24
N ASP A 431 -36.80 0.11 16.98
CA ASP A 431 -36.11 -0.42 15.78
C ASP A 431 -35.06 0.59 15.25
N ALA A 432 -33.89 0.07 14.86
CA ALA A 432 -32.79 0.80 14.24
C ALA A 432 -33.11 1.29 12.81
N LYS A 433 -34.08 0.68 12.13
CA LYS A 433 -34.49 1.06 10.76
C LYS A 433 -35.03 2.50 10.74
N LEU A 434 -34.59 3.27 9.73
CA LEU A 434 -34.93 4.67 9.49
C LEU A 434 -35.82 4.83 8.27
#